data_AF-A0A2C5YMT6-F1
#
_entry.id   AF-A0A2C5YMT6-F1
#
_cell.length_a   1.000
_cell.length_b   1.000
_cell.length_c   1.000
_cell.angle_alpha   90.00
_cell.angle_beta   90.00
_cell.angle_gamma   90.00
#
_symmetry.space_group_name_H-M   'P 1'
#
loop_
_entity.id
_entity.type
_entity.pdbx_description
1 polymer ?
#
loop_
_entity_poly.entity_id
_entity_poly.type
_entity_poly.pdbx_seq_one_letter_code
_entity_poly.pdbx_strand_id
1 'polypeptide(L)'
;MPRSTSSSCTLVDDTEVEFVDDIEVVSGPQDIFGEITIDLTEDQIDAAAARDSSPRNGELLIDKIRVSNEVIRRGDFIQVCGSQVGRHPVDFVQIKIIVEARSREVTFRGRPFTRTRNLEGKLQRKSNEVCVLEYLKLDANHAVPDHPILVDVKMDQVVRRRKLRVTNTIFPTYRSIPPLAMGRNAAQSGDRGGILVCRWKYKVYFTMQGQRLRPEEEAIERMSALEVSQDSFYRQSDDELRSYWRKVQERNESHTNLIDLEASSGLQAPRAATRSVGHKYTMFDAFSSAGGVSRGAQSAGFKIKYAVDRSPDVWETYRRNFPQTRLYKMGVDEFINTTQNQQMRVDVVHLSPPCQYFSPAHTRDSANDGQNIDATFGCNALIKKLRPRLITVEQTFGITHERHKNYLHLLINDLTETGRDS
;
A
#
# COMPACT_ATOMS: atom_id res chain seq x y z
N MET A 1 -6.53 -43.47 -8.79
CA MET A 1 -5.92 -43.59 -7.45
C MET A 1 -4.91 -44.72 -7.52
N PRO A 2 -3.68 -44.57 -6.99
CA PRO A 2 -3.42 -44.06 -5.65
C PRO A 2 -2.84 -42.64 -5.61
N ARG A 3 -3.18 -41.96 -4.51
CA ARG A 3 -2.74 -40.62 -4.10
C ARG A 3 -1.30 -40.72 -3.57
N SER A 4 -0.41 -39.84 -4.01
CA SER A 4 0.89 -39.66 -3.38
C SER A 4 0.74 -38.81 -2.12
N THR A 5 1.00 -39.42 -0.98
CA THR A 5 1.12 -38.80 0.32
C THR A 5 2.41 -37.97 0.40
N SER A 6 2.29 -36.69 0.74
CA SER A 6 3.42 -35.85 1.14
C SER A 6 3.79 -36.18 2.59
N SER A 7 4.94 -36.80 2.80
CA SER A 7 5.50 -37.09 4.11
C SER A 7 6.21 -35.85 4.66
N SER A 8 5.67 -35.27 5.73
CA SER A 8 6.38 -34.30 6.56
C SER A 8 7.21 -35.08 7.58
N CYS A 9 8.54 -34.93 7.55
CA CYS A 9 9.45 -35.61 8.44
C CYS A 9 9.77 -34.68 9.61
N THR A 10 9.20 -34.96 10.78
CA THR A 10 9.63 -34.40 12.06
C THR A 10 9.89 -35.58 12.98
N LEU A 11 11.16 -35.85 13.29
CA LEU A 11 11.55 -36.82 14.31
C LEU A 11 11.77 -36.07 15.61
N VAL A 12 10.93 -36.30 16.63
CA VAL A 12 11.29 -36.17 18.06
C VAL A 12 10.43 -37.15 18.88
N ASP A 13 11.12 -37.83 19.80
CA ASP A 13 10.76 -38.79 20.85
C ASP A 13 9.31 -38.92 21.35
N ASP A 14 8.94 -40.19 21.57
CA ASP A 14 7.75 -40.67 22.27
C ASP A 14 7.75 -40.24 23.74
N THR A 15 6.81 -39.38 24.14
CA THR A 15 6.24 -39.39 25.49
C THR A 15 4.74 -39.11 25.40
N GLU A 16 3.94 -40.07 25.86
CA GLU A 16 2.48 -40.04 25.89
C GLU A 16 2.00 -38.84 26.72
N VAL A 17 1.21 -37.96 26.11
CA VAL A 17 0.43 -36.94 26.82
C VAL A 17 -1.00 -37.00 26.28
N GLU A 18 -1.95 -37.21 27.18
CA GLU A 18 -3.39 -37.34 26.89
C GLU A 18 -3.93 -36.11 26.14
N PHE A 19 -4.65 -36.37 25.05
CA PHE A 19 -5.35 -35.36 24.26
C PHE A 19 -6.62 -34.89 24.99
N VAL A 20 -6.70 -33.59 25.24
CA VAL A 20 -7.96 -32.91 25.54
C VAL A 20 -8.45 -32.31 24.21
N ASP A 21 -9.47 -32.93 23.63
CA ASP A 21 -10.18 -32.45 22.44
C ASP A 21 -10.97 -31.19 22.81
N ASP A 22 -10.45 -30.02 22.45
CA ASP A 22 -11.23 -28.80 22.21
C ASP A 22 -10.35 -27.80 21.42
N ILE A 23 -10.20 -28.04 20.12
CA ILE A 23 -9.69 -27.03 19.19
C ILE A 23 -10.80 -26.72 18.19
N GLU A 24 -11.42 -25.55 18.36
CA GLU A 24 -12.25 -24.95 17.31
C GLU A 24 -11.43 -24.85 16.03
N VAL A 25 -11.91 -25.52 14.98
CA VAL A 25 -11.37 -25.43 13.63
C VAL A 25 -11.64 -24.01 13.12
N VAL A 26 -10.66 -23.12 13.26
CA VAL A 26 -10.69 -21.80 12.60
C VAL A 26 -10.65 -22.03 11.09
N SER A 27 -11.73 -21.65 10.44
CA SER A 27 -12.00 -21.86 9.02
C SER A 27 -11.08 -21.03 8.11
N GLY A 28 -10.10 -21.67 7.47
CA GLY A 28 -9.54 -21.34 6.15
C GLY A 28 -8.89 -19.95 5.90
N PRO A 29 -8.17 -19.78 4.76
CA PRO A 29 -7.48 -18.54 4.39
C PRO A 29 -8.42 -17.39 3.92
N GLN A 30 -9.73 -17.49 4.15
CA GLN A 30 -10.72 -16.53 3.63
C GLN A 30 -10.95 -15.30 4.52
N ASP A 31 -10.32 -15.22 5.70
CA ASP A 31 -10.63 -14.18 6.70
C ASP A 31 -9.39 -13.37 7.15
N ILE A 32 -8.50 -12.99 6.21
CA ILE A 32 -7.36 -12.09 6.50
C ILE A 32 -7.82 -10.75 7.13
N PHE A 33 -9.03 -10.31 6.78
CA PHE A 33 -9.71 -9.13 7.30
C PHE A 33 -10.94 -9.48 8.16
N GLY A 34 -11.12 -10.74 8.57
CA GLY A 34 -12.34 -11.23 9.24
C GLY A 34 -12.68 -10.48 10.53
N GLU A 35 -11.66 -9.93 11.23
CA GLU A 35 -11.85 -9.12 12.43
C GLU A 35 -12.06 -7.62 12.13
N ILE A 36 -11.77 -7.13 10.92
CA ILE A 36 -11.87 -5.71 10.55
C ILE A 36 -13.23 -5.47 9.89
N THR A 37 -14.28 -5.43 10.71
CA THR A 37 -15.62 -5.04 10.28
C THR A 37 -15.89 -3.60 10.69
N ILE A 38 -16.17 -2.71 9.74
CA ILE A 38 -16.37 -1.29 10.04
C ILE A 38 -17.85 -0.92 9.90
N ASP A 39 -18.44 -0.42 10.98
CA ASP A 39 -19.81 0.10 10.98
C ASP A 39 -19.85 1.42 10.19
N LEU A 40 -20.72 1.49 9.18
CA LEU A 40 -20.96 2.71 8.43
C LEU A 40 -22.01 3.57 9.13
N THR A 41 -21.84 4.89 9.09
CA THR A 41 -22.94 5.82 9.41
C THR A 41 -23.99 5.79 8.29
N GLU A 42 -25.25 6.16 8.57
CA GLU A 42 -26.29 6.25 7.53
C GLU A 42 -25.84 7.08 6.31
N ASP A 43 -25.16 8.21 6.57
CA ASP A 43 -24.58 9.07 5.52
C ASP A 43 -23.53 8.35 4.65
N GLN A 44 -22.75 7.43 5.24
CA GLN A 44 -21.74 6.63 4.54
C GLN A 44 -22.37 5.48 3.74
N ILE A 45 -23.48 4.91 4.23
CA ILE A 45 -24.26 3.89 3.51
C ILE A 45 -24.88 4.51 2.26
N ASP A 46 -25.51 5.68 2.41
CA ASP A 46 -26.10 6.42 1.30
C ASP A 46 -25.03 6.89 0.31
N ALA A 47 -23.84 7.24 0.78
CA ALA A 47 -22.72 7.56 -0.09
C ALA A 47 -22.15 6.35 -0.83
N ALA A 48 -22.20 5.15 -0.22
CA ALA A 48 -21.87 3.89 -0.87
C ALA A 48 -22.93 3.41 -1.89
N ALA A 49 -24.17 3.88 -1.75
CA ALA A 49 -25.29 3.58 -2.65
C ALA A 49 -25.45 4.61 -3.78
N ALA A 50 -25.07 5.87 -3.55
CA ALA A 50 -25.24 6.95 -4.50
C ALA A 50 -24.18 6.91 -5.61
N ARG A 51 -24.66 6.73 -6.85
CA ARG A 51 -23.85 6.98 -8.05
C ARG A 51 -23.54 8.48 -8.14
N ASP A 52 -22.25 8.76 -8.05
CA ASP A 52 -21.54 9.78 -8.82
C ASP A 52 -22.07 11.22 -8.77
N SER A 53 -21.41 12.10 -8.00
CA SER A 53 -21.41 13.57 -8.09
C SER A 53 -22.76 14.28 -8.38
N SER A 54 -23.89 13.64 -8.07
CA SER A 54 -25.24 14.07 -8.45
C SER A 54 -26.09 14.31 -7.20
N PRO A 55 -27.06 15.23 -7.27
CA PRO A 55 -28.01 15.44 -6.17
C PRO A 55 -28.90 14.20 -5.99
N ARG A 56 -29.15 13.83 -4.73
CA ARG A 56 -30.13 12.81 -4.35
C ARG A 56 -31.55 13.36 -4.49
N ASN A 57 -32.56 12.49 -4.42
CA ASN A 57 -33.94 12.92 -4.55
C ASN A 57 -34.31 13.92 -3.44
N GLY A 58 -34.74 15.12 -3.82
CA GLY A 58 -35.05 16.22 -2.89
C GLY A 58 -33.88 17.13 -2.54
N GLU A 59 -32.70 16.93 -3.12
CA GLU A 59 -31.55 17.83 -3.04
C GLU A 59 -31.53 18.81 -4.23
N LEU A 60 -31.15 20.07 -3.99
CA LEU A 60 -30.90 21.08 -5.02
C LEU A 60 -29.41 21.43 -5.06
N LEU A 61 -28.83 21.47 -6.26
CA LEU A 61 -27.44 21.89 -6.44
C LEU A 61 -27.28 23.39 -6.22
N ILE A 62 -26.22 23.76 -5.49
CA ILE A 62 -25.84 25.15 -5.26
C ILE A 62 -24.40 25.38 -5.72
N ASP A 63 -24.16 26.50 -6.41
CA ASP A 63 -22.82 26.84 -6.92
C ASP A 63 -21.86 27.33 -5.84
N LYS A 64 -22.39 28.11 -4.88
CA LYS A 64 -21.63 28.73 -3.80
C LYS A 64 -22.48 29.00 -2.57
N ILE A 65 -21.86 28.93 -1.41
CA ILE A 65 -22.48 29.32 -0.14
C ILE A 65 -21.47 30.08 0.72
N ARG A 66 -21.96 31.01 1.55
CA ARG A 66 -21.14 31.69 2.54
C ARG A 66 -21.15 30.89 3.83
N VAL A 67 -19.99 30.41 4.25
CA VAL A 67 -19.77 29.77 5.55
C VAL A 67 -18.88 30.67 6.37
N SER A 68 -19.38 31.14 7.52
CA SER A 68 -18.72 32.18 8.31
C SER A 68 -18.40 33.40 7.43
N ASN A 69 -17.11 33.70 7.21
CA ASN A 69 -16.65 34.83 6.39
C ASN A 69 -16.08 34.41 5.02
N GLU A 70 -16.18 33.14 4.64
CA GLU A 70 -15.64 32.64 3.38
C GLU A 70 -16.76 32.21 2.43
N VAL A 71 -16.57 32.50 1.14
CA VAL A 71 -17.44 31.96 0.09
C VAL A 71 -16.83 30.66 -0.40
N ILE A 72 -17.53 29.56 -0.13
CA ILE A 72 -17.13 28.21 -0.50
C ILE A 72 -17.83 27.83 -1.81
N ARG A 73 -17.09 27.19 -2.71
CA ARG A 73 -17.55 26.77 -4.04
C ARG A 73 -17.17 25.33 -4.34
N ARG A 74 -17.77 24.77 -5.39
CA ARG A 74 -17.30 23.51 -5.99
C ARG A 74 -15.80 23.58 -6.31
N GLY A 75 -15.07 22.51 -5.97
CA GLY A 75 -13.62 22.40 -6.16
C GLY A 75 -12.78 22.99 -5.03
N ASP A 76 -13.35 23.78 -4.11
CA ASP A 76 -12.62 24.25 -2.94
C ASP A 76 -12.22 23.07 -2.04
N PHE A 77 -11.08 23.25 -1.36
CA PHE A 77 -10.57 22.30 -0.39
C PHE A 77 -10.81 22.84 1.01
N ILE A 78 -11.60 22.14 1.82
CA ILE A 78 -12.03 22.60 3.14
C ILE A 78 -11.48 21.69 4.24
N GLN A 79 -11.14 22.29 5.38
CA GLN A 79 -10.86 21.59 6.61
C GLN A 79 -12.17 21.34 7.35
N VAL A 80 -12.35 20.12 7.85
CA VAL A 80 -13.58 19.68 8.51
C VAL A 80 -13.25 19.08 9.88
N CYS A 81 -14.27 18.92 10.72
CA CYS A 81 -14.15 18.24 12.01
C CYS A 81 -15.31 17.26 12.24
N GLY A 82 -15.05 16.21 13.02
CA GLY A 82 -16.09 15.23 13.38
C GLY A 82 -16.56 14.34 12.23
N SER A 83 -15.84 14.30 11.11
CA SER A 83 -16.11 13.42 9.97
C SER A 83 -15.09 12.28 9.90
N GLN A 84 -15.52 11.10 9.45
CA GLN A 84 -14.67 9.92 9.25
C GLN A 84 -15.13 9.10 8.05
N VAL A 85 -14.28 8.21 7.52
CA VAL A 85 -14.65 7.18 6.54
C VAL A 85 -13.95 5.90 6.95
N GLY A 86 -14.73 4.83 7.13
CA GLY A 86 -14.23 3.63 7.77
C GLY A 86 -13.59 3.98 9.13
N ARG A 87 -12.36 3.49 9.36
CA ARG A 87 -11.56 3.76 10.57
C ARG A 87 -10.76 5.07 10.53
N HIS A 88 -10.78 5.79 9.40
CA HIS A 88 -9.90 6.93 9.18
C HIS A 88 -10.63 8.25 9.40
N PRO A 89 -10.10 9.15 10.26
CA PRO A 89 -10.66 10.48 10.40
C PRO A 89 -10.50 11.27 9.10
N VAL A 90 -11.51 12.03 8.74
CA VAL A 90 -11.49 12.97 7.61
C VAL A 90 -11.13 14.34 8.14
N ASP A 91 -9.91 14.79 7.84
CA ASP A 91 -9.46 16.13 8.21
C ASP A 91 -9.88 17.19 7.17
N PHE A 92 -10.03 16.77 5.91
CA PHE A 92 -10.31 17.66 4.80
C PHE A 92 -11.21 17.02 3.73
N VAL A 93 -11.94 17.85 3.01
CA VAL A 93 -12.78 17.45 1.89
C VAL A 93 -12.50 18.33 0.67
N GLN A 94 -12.28 17.70 -0.49
CA GLN A 94 -12.32 18.40 -1.77
C GLN A 94 -13.74 18.36 -2.32
N ILE A 95 -14.41 19.51 -2.34
CA ILE A 95 -15.84 19.60 -2.66
C ILE A 95 -16.08 19.21 -4.13
N LYS A 96 -16.94 18.20 -4.33
CA LYS A 96 -17.40 17.79 -5.66
C LYS A 96 -18.71 18.47 -6.02
N ILE A 97 -19.66 18.55 -5.09
CA ILE A 97 -20.91 19.30 -5.20
C ILE A 97 -21.32 19.88 -3.85
N ILE A 98 -22.20 20.88 -3.89
CA ILE A 98 -22.87 21.44 -2.72
C ILE A 98 -24.36 21.23 -2.96
N VAL A 99 -25.05 20.68 -1.97
CA VAL A 99 -26.48 20.35 -2.08
C VAL A 99 -27.25 20.98 -0.91
N GLU A 100 -28.45 21.47 -1.18
CA GLU A 100 -29.43 21.92 -0.19
C GLU A 100 -30.62 20.96 -0.20
N ALA A 101 -30.91 20.38 0.96
CA ALA A 101 -32.08 19.54 1.15
C ALA A 101 -33.36 20.38 1.28
N ARG A 102 -34.54 19.75 1.15
CA ARG A 102 -35.84 20.41 1.40
C ARG A 102 -35.95 21.05 2.79
N SER A 103 -35.22 20.51 3.78
CA SER A 103 -35.11 21.05 5.13
C SER A 103 -34.32 22.36 5.23
N ARG A 104 -33.76 22.87 4.13
CA ARG A 104 -32.78 23.98 4.06
C ARG A 104 -31.41 23.63 4.66
N GLU A 105 -31.18 22.37 4.99
CA GLU A 105 -29.86 21.90 5.41
C GLU A 105 -28.92 21.80 4.21
N VAL A 106 -27.71 22.33 4.38
CA VAL A 106 -26.69 22.36 3.32
C VAL A 106 -25.58 21.38 3.62
N THR A 107 -25.28 20.55 2.62
CA THR A 107 -24.28 19.48 2.70
C THR A 107 -23.23 19.67 1.61
N PHE A 108 -21.97 19.56 2.00
CA PHE A 108 -20.80 19.53 1.12
C PHE A 108 -20.45 18.07 0.83
N ARG A 109 -20.65 17.62 -0.42
CA ARG A 109 -20.31 16.26 -0.85
C ARG A 109 -18.99 16.27 -1.60
N GLY A 110 -18.00 15.50 -1.17
CA GLY A 110 -16.66 15.59 -1.76
C GLY A 110 -15.71 14.44 -1.46
N ARG A 111 -14.51 14.51 -2.04
CA ARG A 111 -13.47 13.50 -1.84
C ARG A 111 -12.85 13.70 -0.45
N PRO A 112 -12.82 12.67 0.40
CA PRO A 112 -12.22 12.74 1.73
C PRO A 112 -10.69 12.68 1.69
N PHE A 113 -10.05 13.44 2.58
CA PHE A 113 -8.61 13.44 2.80
C PHE A 113 -8.31 13.37 4.29
N THR A 114 -7.27 12.64 4.63
CA THR A 114 -6.73 12.55 5.99
C THR A 114 -5.27 12.99 6.00
N ARG A 115 -4.73 13.40 7.13
CA ARG A 115 -3.30 13.66 7.26
C ARG A 115 -2.53 12.35 7.25
N THR A 116 -1.33 12.32 6.66
CA THR A 116 -0.55 11.07 6.58
C THR A 116 -0.25 10.47 7.96
N ARG A 117 -0.17 11.31 9.00
CA ARG A 117 0.01 10.88 10.40
C ARG A 117 -1.15 10.06 10.97
N ASN A 118 -2.32 10.09 10.34
CA ASN A 118 -3.49 9.32 10.77
C ASN A 118 -3.53 7.92 10.14
N LEU A 119 -2.61 7.59 9.24
CA LEU A 119 -2.51 6.26 8.61
C LEU A 119 -1.68 5.28 9.46
N GLU A 120 -1.76 5.40 10.78
CA GLU A 120 -1.22 4.42 11.75
C GLU A 120 0.27 4.07 11.55
N GLY A 121 1.06 5.01 11.02
CA GLY A 121 2.48 4.80 10.75
C GLY A 121 2.80 4.12 9.42
N LYS A 122 1.81 3.77 8.58
CA LYS A 122 2.03 3.24 7.21
C LYS A 122 2.75 4.21 6.27
N LEU A 123 2.69 5.51 6.56
CA LEU A 123 3.42 6.56 5.84
C LEU A 123 4.22 7.42 6.83
N GLN A 124 5.37 7.95 6.37
CA GLN A 124 6.14 8.93 7.12
C GLN A 124 5.29 10.10 7.62
N ARG A 125 5.48 10.42 8.91
CA ARG A 125 4.84 11.56 9.57
C ARG A 125 5.41 12.87 9.01
N LYS A 126 4.58 13.64 8.33
CA LYS A 126 4.92 14.97 7.76
C LYS A 126 3.83 15.98 8.07
N SER A 127 4.21 17.18 8.54
CA SER A 127 3.26 18.15 9.13
C SER A 127 2.18 18.67 8.17
N ASN A 128 2.49 18.75 6.86
CA ASN A 128 1.61 19.29 5.82
C ASN A 128 1.35 18.32 4.66
N GLU A 129 1.52 17.01 4.89
CA GLU A 129 1.14 16.00 3.92
C GLU A 129 -0.21 15.41 4.27
N VAL A 130 -1.03 15.27 3.23
CA VAL A 130 -2.34 14.62 3.29
C VAL A 130 -2.39 13.47 2.30
N CYS A 131 -3.26 12.52 2.58
CA CYS A 131 -3.56 11.36 1.75
C CYS A 131 -5.04 11.44 1.37
N VAL A 132 -5.37 11.23 0.10
CA VAL A 132 -6.78 11.04 -0.29
C VAL A 132 -7.22 9.65 0.14
N LEU A 133 -8.43 9.53 0.66
CA LEU A 133 -9.05 8.26 1.00
C LEU A 133 -9.99 7.87 -0.14
N GLU A 134 -9.83 6.67 -0.68
CA GLU A 134 -10.64 6.14 -1.77
C GLU A 134 -11.23 4.80 -1.35
N TYR A 135 -12.50 4.84 -0.94
CA TYR A 135 -13.25 3.64 -0.58
C TYR A 135 -14.04 3.18 -1.81
N LEU A 136 -13.74 1.99 -2.31
CA LEU A 136 -14.32 1.42 -3.53
C LEU A 136 -15.13 0.16 -3.17
N LYS A 137 -16.43 0.22 -3.39
CA LYS A 137 -17.34 -0.89 -3.12
C LYS A 137 -17.31 -1.90 -4.25
N LEU A 138 -16.78 -3.09 -4.04
CA LEU A 138 -16.78 -4.16 -5.03
C LEU A 138 -18.22 -4.60 -5.36
N ASP A 139 -18.48 -4.86 -6.65
CA ASP A 139 -19.75 -5.44 -7.08
C ASP A 139 -19.81 -6.96 -6.84
N ALA A 140 -20.94 -7.60 -7.18
CA ALA A 140 -21.12 -9.04 -6.99
C ALA A 140 -20.10 -9.90 -7.79
N ASN A 141 -19.50 -9.35 -8.83
CA ASN A 141 -18.46 -9.99 -9.64
C ASN A 141 -17.04 -9.59 -9.21
N HIS A 142 -16.89 -8.90 -8.08
CA HIS A 142 -15.64 -8.30 -7.62
C HIS A 142 -15.04 -7.31 -8.63
N ALA A 143 -15.86 -6.72 -9.50
CA ALA A 143 -15.43 -5.65 -10.36
C ALA A 143 -15.34 -4.34 -9.57
N VAL A 144 -14.32 -3.54 -9.88
CA VAL A 144 -14.08 -2.23 -9.28
C VAL A 144 -15.03 -1.22 -9.94
N PRO A 145 -15.88 -0.50 -9.20
CA PRO A 145 -16.70 0.56 -9.77
C PRO A 145 -15.86 1.74 -10.25
N ASP A 146 -16.44 2.53 -11.15
CA ASP A 146 -15.76 3.67 -11.76
C ASP A 146 -15.35 4.79 -10.76
N HIS A 147 -16.03 4.91 -9.61
CA HIS A 147 -15.87 6.05 -8.71
C HIS A 147 -15.81 5.70 -7.21
N PRO A 148 -14.83 6.24 -6.45
CA PRO A 148 -14.78 6.10 -5.00
C PRO A 148 -15.93 6.82 -4.29
N ILE A 149 -16.23 6.37 -3.07
CA ILE A 149 -17.23 6.98 -2.19
C ILE A 149 -16.84 8.41 -1.81
N LEU A 150 -17.81 9.31 -1.91
CA LEU A 150 -17.71 10.68 -1.44
C LEU A 150 -18.23 10.78 0.00
N VAL A 151 -17.78 11.77 0.75
CA VAL A 151 -18.31 12.05 2.09
C VAL A 151 -19.20 13.28 2.07
N ASP A 152 -20.26 13.21 2.86
CA ASP A 152 -21.17 14.31 3.15
C ASP A 152 -20.71 15.00 4.44
N VAL A 153 -20.54 16.31 4.37
CA VAL A 153 -20.15 17.15 5.51
C VAL A 153 -21.14 18.29 5.65
N LYS A 154 -21.64 18.49 6.87
CA LYS A 154 -22.58 19.55 7.21
C LYS A 154 -21.88 20.89 7.39
N MET A 155 -22.63 21.98 7.31
CA MET A 155 -22.08 23.34 7.39
C MET A 155 -21.38 23.65 8.73
N ASP A 156 -21.85 23.10 9.84
CA ASP A 156 -21.27 23.24 11.19
C ASP A 156 -19.95 22.47 11.37
N GLN A 157 -19.73 21.43 10.58
CA GLN A 157 -18.49 20.66 10.54
C GLN A 157 -17.37 21.36 9.74
N VAL A 158 -17.69 22.43 8.99
CA VAL A 158 -16.71 23.15 8.18
C VAL A 158 -15.92 24.13 9.05
N VAL A 159 -14.61 23.90 9.15
CA VAL A 159 -13.70 24.76 9.92
C VAL A 159 -13.25 25.97 9.10
N ARG A 160 -12.75 25.75 7.88
CA ARG A 160 -12.20 26.80 6.98
C ARG A 160 -11.76 26.25 5.64
N ARG A 161 -11.54 27.12 4.65
CA ARG A 161 -10.87 26.76 3.38
C ARG A 161 -9.35 26.63 3.54
N ARG A 162 -8.75 25.72 2.77
CA ARG A 162 -7.31 25.43 2.71
C ARG A 162 -6.84 25.36 1.26
N LYS A 163 -5.53 25.49 1.06
CA LYS A 163 -4.89 25.27 -0.26
C LYS A 163 -4.30 23.87 -0.32
N LEU A 164 -4.66 23.13 -1.36
CA LEU A 164 -4.12 21.82 -1.68
C LEU A 164 -3.20 21.90 -2.89
N ARG A 165 -2.08 21.19 -2.82
CA ARG A 165 -1.19 20.90 -3.95
C ARG A 165 -1.13 19.39 -4.15
N VAL A 166 -1.52 18.92 -5.32
CA VAL A 166 -1.35 17.52 -5.71
C VAL A 166 -0.07 17.41 -6.53
N THR A 167 0.74 16.39 -6.26
CA THR A 167 2.02 16.16 -6.95
C THR A 167 2.41 14.70 -6.87
N ASN A 168 3.03 14.16 -7.91
CA ASN A 168 3.62 12.81 -7.89
C ASN A 168 5.14 12.83 -7.64
N THR A 169 5.74 14.01 -7.48
CA THR A 169 7.19 14.14 -7.29
C THR A 169 7.66 13.54 -5.97
N ILE A 170 8.93 13.15 -5.94
CA ILE A 170 9.60 12.67 -4.73
C ILE A 170 9.70 13.82 -3.71
N PHE A 171 9.33 13.56 -2.46
CA PHE A 171 9.58 14.52 -1.36
C PHE A 171 11.10 14.64 -1.14
N PRO A 172 11.67 15.82 -0.84
CA PRO A 172 10.99 17.04 -0.38
C PRO A 172 10.52 18.02 -1.47
N THR A 173 10.66 17.69 -2.76
CA THR A 173 10.28 18.58 -3.87
C THR A 173 8.84 19.06 -3.74
N TYR A 174 8.60 20.37 -3.76
CA TYR A 174 7.30 21.02 -3.55
C TYR A 174 6.64 20.86 -2.17
N ARG A 175 7.41 20.49 -1.13
CA ARG A 175 6.90 20.57 0.25
C ARG A 175 6.52 22.00 0.61
N SER A 176 5.54 22.16 1.51
CA SER A 176 5.28 23.47 2.11
C SER A 176 6.35 23.77 3.15
N ILE A 177 7.19 24.76 2.88
CA ILE A 177 8.16 25.28 3.83
C ILE A 177 7.45 26.38 4.63
N PRO A 178 7.34 26.27 5.97
CA PRO A 178 6.86 27.38 6.78
C PRO A 178 7.77 28.60 6.55
N PRO A 179 7.23 29.82 6.42
CA PRO A 179 8.06 31.02 6.43
C PRO A 179 8.95 30.99 7.67
N LEU A 180 10.24 31.26 7.52
CA LEU A 180 11.29 31.26 8.56
C LEU A 180 10.77 31.71 9.92
N ALA A 181 10.24 30.77 10.71
CA ALA A 181 9.94 31.01 12.11
C ALA A 181 11.23 30.65 12.85
N MET A 182 12.04 31.66 13.14
CA MET A 182 13.07 31.57 14.16
C MET A 182 12.42 31.11 15.46
N GLY A 183 12.69 29.86 15.89
CA GLY A 183 12.27 29.34 17.19
C GLY A 183 11.58 27.97 17.16
N ARG A 184 11.54 27.32 18.33
CA ARG A 184 11.03 25.95 18.59
C ARG A 184 9.55 25.71 18.21
N ASN A 185 8.81 26.73 17.77
CA ASN A 185 7.37 26.66 17.44
C ASN A 185 7.05 26.58 15.93
N ALA A 186 8.06 26.53 15.04
CA ALA A 186 7.88 26.51 13.59
C ALA A 186 7.01 25.35 13.07
N ALA A 187 7.07 24.17 13.73
CA ALA A 187 6.29 23.00 13.36
C ALA A 187 4.78 23.18 13.59
N GLN A 188 4.38 23.97 14.59
CA GLN A 188 2.96 24.26 14.89
C GLN A 188 2.41 25.39 14.00
N SER A 189 3.23 26.39 13.66
CA SER A 189 2.85 27.51 12.79
C SER A 189 2.62 27.07 11.34
N GLY A 190 3.44 26.14 10.83
CA GLY A 190 3.27 25.56 9.49
C GLY A 190 1.96 24.79 9.30
N ASP A 191 1.44 24.18 10.36
CA ASP A 191 0.20 23.37 10.33
C ASP A 191 -1.06 24.26 10.24
N ARG A 192 -0.97 25.49 10.77
CA ARG A 192 -2.10 26.43 10.78
C ARG A 192 -2.30 27.18 9.46
N GLY A 193 -1.29 27.41 8.63
CA GLY A 193 -1.45 28.23 7.41
C GLY A 193 -0.75 27.72 6.14
N GLY A 194 0.05 26.66 6.23
CA GLY A 194 0.79 26.13 5.09
C GLY A 194 -0.10 25.51 4.01
N ILE A 195 0.47 25.40 2.80
CA ILE A 195 -0.12 24.64 1.69
C ILE A 195 -0.06 23.17 2.07
N LEU A 196 -1.19 22.47 1.96
CA LEU A 196 -1.24 21.03 2.16
C LEU A 196 -0.80 20.36 0.85
N VAL A 197 -0.01 19.30 0.96
CA VAL A 197 0.50 18.57 -0.21
C VAL A 197 -0.04 17.16 -0.17
N CYS A 198 -0.50 16.66 -1.32
CA CYS A 198 -0.96 15.29 -1.48
C CYS A 198 -0.10 14.59 -2.54
N ARG A 199 0.53 13.49 -2.10
CA ARG A 199 1.33 12.58 -2.95
C ARG A 199 0.80 11.16 -2.96
N TRP A 200 -0.11 10.85 -2.05
CA TRP A 200 -0.52 9.48 -1.75
C TRP A 200 -2.03 9.38 -1.77
N LYS A 201 -2.48 8.19 -2.13
CA LYS A 201 -3.86 7.71 -2.07
C LYS A 201 -3.86 6.46 -1.20
N TYR A 202 -4.87 6.35 -0.35
CA TYR A 202 -5.15 5.15 0.42
C TYR A 202 -6.46 4.58 -0.12
N LYS A 203 -6.37 3.44 -0.81
CA LYS A 203 -7.52 2.75 -1.38
C LYS A 203 -7.94 1.61 -0.48
N VAL A 204 -9.24 1.45 -0.30
CA VAL A 204 -9.86 0.31 0.36
C VAL A 204 -10.90 -0.25 -0.58
N TYR A 205 -10.66 -1.45 -1.09
CA TYR A 205 -11.65 -2.22 -1.83
C TYR A 205 -12.42 -3.07 -0.83
N PHE A 206 -13.74 -3.01 -0.87
CA PHE A 206 -14.56 -3.62 0.16
C PHE A 206 -15.87 -4.20 -0.36
N THR A 207 -16.38 -5.20 0.34
CA THR A 207 -17.73 -5.74 0.17
C THR A 207 -18.63 -5.29 1.32
N MET A 208 -19.95 -5.32 1.11
CA MET A 208 -20.92 -5.00 2.16
C MET A 208 -21.53 -6.29 2.70
N GLN A 209 -21.49 -6.46 4.03
CA GLN A 209 -22.20 -7.51 4.74
C GLN A 209 -23.26 -6.87 5.64
N GLY A 210 -24.48 -6.73 5.12
CA GLY A 210 -25.51 -5.90 5.77
C GLY A 210 -25.12 -4.41 5.71
N GLN A 211 -25.01 -3.75 6.86
CA GLN A 211 -24.56 -2.36 6.98
C GLN A 211 -23.05 -2.20 7.22
N ARG A 212 -22.33 -3.31 7.28
CA ARG A 212 -20.92 -3.35 7.63
C ARG A 212 -20.04 -3.44 6.40
N LEU A 213 -18.97 -2.65 6.41
CA LEU A 213 -17.92 -2.67 5.42
C LEU A 213 -16.88 -3.72 5.79
N ARG A 214 -16.60 -4.65 4.87
CA ARG A 214 -15.56 -5.66 4.97
C ARG A 214 -14.46 -5.37 3.94
N PRO A 215 -13.27 -4.92 4.37
CA PRO A 215 -12.14 -4.73 3.46
C PRO A 215 -11.72 -6.07 2.83
N GLU A 216 -11.54 -6.09 1.52
CA GLU A 216 -10.96 -7.23 0.78
C GLU A 216 -9.52 -6.93 0.35
N GLU A 217 -9.21 -5.66 0.09
CA GLU A 217 -7.87 -5.21 -0.30
C GLU A 217 -7.62 -3.76 0.16
N GLU A 218 -6.41 -3.50 0.66
CA GLU A 218 -5.93 -2.15 0.97
C GLU A 218 -4.70 -1.83 0.11
N ALA A 219 -4.67 -0.64 -0.50
CA ALA A 219 -3.52 -0.20 -1.30
C ALA A 219 -3.08 1.22 -0.91
N ILE A 220 -1.75 1.42 -0.84
CA ILE A 220 -1.14 2.74 -0.72
C ILE A 220 -0.44 3.07 -2.03
N GLU A 221 -1.03 4.00 -2.77
CA GLU A 221 -0.54 4.39 -4.08
C GLU A 221 0.03 5.78 -4.04
N ARG A 222 1.18 5.97 -4.69
CA ARG A 222 1.59 7.32 -5.06
C ARG A 222 0.68 7.83 -6.16
N MET A 223 0.36 9.11 -6.14
CA MET A 223 -0.29 9.79 -7.26
C MET A 223 0.47 9.48 -8.54
N SER A 224 -0.23 9.05 -9.59
CA SER A 224 0.35 8.90 -10.92
C SER A 224 0.54 10.25 -11.60
N ALA A 225 1.31 10.29 -12.69
CA ALA A 225 1.41 11.50 -13.49
C ALA A 225 0.04 11.93 -14.04
N LEU A 226 -0.87 11.01 -14.36
CA LEU A 226 -2.18 11.33 -14.93
C LEU A 226 -3.13 12.01 -13.93
N GLU A 227 -2.93 11.76 -12.64
CA GLU A 227 -3.75 12.32 -11.56
C GLU A 227 -3.31 13.72 -11.12
N VAL A 228 -2.12 14.14 -11.56
CA VAL A 228 -1.66 15.51 -11.42
C VAL A 228 -2.07 16.27 -12.69
N SER A 229 -2.67 17.45 -12.51
CA SER A 229 -3.09 18.31 -13.63
C SER A 229 -1.97 18.44 -14.67
N GLN A 230 -2.31 18.28 -15.95
CA GLN A 230 -1.35 18.21 -17.05
C GLN A 230 -0.48 19.46 -17.16
N ASP A 231 -1.06 20.64 -16.90
CA ASP A 231 -0.38 21.94 -16.96
C ASP A 231 0.33 22.32 -15.64
N SER A 232 0.35 21.40 -14.67
CA SER A 232 0.95 21.64 -13.37
C SER A 232 2.46 21.50 -13.42
N PHE A 233 3.17 22.55 -12.99
CA PHE A 233 4.60 22.49 -12.68
C PHE A 233 4.93 21.44 -11.59
N TYR A 234 3.92 20.92 -10.88
CA TYR A 234 4.07 19.91 -9.83
C TYR A 234 4.02 18.46 -10.35
N ARG A 235 4.01 18.25 -11.66
CA ARG A 235 3.96 16.93 -12.32
C ARG A 235 5.36 16.48 -12.75
N GLN A 236 5.65 15.20 -12.56
CA GLN A 236 6.82 14.52 -13.12
C GLN A 236 6.35 13.28 -13.89
N SER A 237 7.07 12.80 -14.90
CA SER A 237 6.63 11.57 -15.57
C SER A 237 6.93 10.33 -14.71
N ASP A 238 6.05 9.33 -14.79
CA ASP A 238 6.26 8.08 -14.04
C ASP A 238 7.48 7.30 -14.58
N ASP A 239 7.85 7.50 -15.85
CA ASP A 239 9.06 6.94 -16.45
C ASP A 239 10.35 7.55 -15.89
N GLU A 240 10.39 8.87 -15.69
CA GLU A 240 11.52 9.53 -15.04
C GLU A 240 11.66 9.06 -13.60
N LEU A 241 10.55 8.93 -12.86
CA LEU A 241 10.55 8.44 -11.48
C LEU A 241 11.09 6.99 -11.41
N ARG A 242 10.64 6.11 -12.30
CA ARG A 242 11.14 4.73 -12.40
C ARG A 242 12.63 4.68 -12.78
N SER A 243 13.05 5.50 -13.74
CA SER A 243 14.44 5.54 -14.22
C SER A 243 15.39 6.09 -13.14
N TYR A 244 14.93 7.11 -12.42
CA TYR A 244 15.61 7.67 -11.26
C TYR A 244 15.81 6.62 -10.17
N TRP A 245 14.75 5.88 -9.80
CA TRP A 245 14.86 4.77 -8.85
C TRP A 245 15.90 3.74 -9.31
N ARG A 246 15.89 3.35 -10.59
CA ARG A 246 16.84 2.38 -11.12
C ARG A 246 18.29 2.90 -11.19
N LYS A 247 18.51 4.22 -11.05
CA LYS A 247 19.75 4.96 -11.36
C LYS A 247 20.31 4.58 -12.73
N VAL A 248 19.43 4.52 -13.74
CA VAL A 248 19.82 4.29 -15.13
C VAL A 248 20.16 5.65 -15.74
N GLN A 249 21.45 5.93 -15.87
CA GLN A 249 21.95 7.20 -16.42
C GLN A 249 22.21 7.13 -17.92
N GLU A 250 22.18 5.93 -18.51
CA GLU A 250 22.27 5.70 -19.96
C GLU A 250 21.03 4.96 -20.43
N ARG A 251 20.35 5.52 -21.45
CA ARG A 251 19.34 4.83 -22.24
C ARG A 251 20.00 3.64 -22.95
N ASN A 252 20.16 2.53 -22.25
CA ASN A 252 20.19 1.24 -22.92
C ASN A 252 18.79 1.04 -23.51
N GLU A 253 18.72 0.90 -24.82
CA GLU A 253 17.53 0.80 -25.67
C GLU A 253 16.58 -0.36 -25.30
N SER A 254 16.90 -1.13 -24.26
CA SER A 254 16.20 -2.32 -23.76
C SER A 254 15.17 -2.07 -22.66
N HIS A 255 14.90 -0.80 -22.30
CA HIS A 255 14.04 -0.47 -21.14
C HIS A 255 12.75 0.29 -21.45
N THR A 256 12.40 0.49 -22.72
CA THR A 256 11.17 1.17 -23.15
C THR A 256 9.90 0.30 -23.11
N ASN A 257 9.99 -0.96 -22.71
CA ASN A 257 8.86 -1.89 -22.77
C ASN A 257 8.14 -1.97 -21.41
N LEU A 258 7.19 -1.06 -21.19
CA LEU A 258 6.23 -1.12 -20.09
C LEU A 258 4.97 -1.84 -20.55
N ILE A 259 4.51 -2.78 -19.71
CA ILE A 259 3.15 -3.31 -19.75
C ILE A 259 2.46 -2.76 -18.51
N ASP A 260 1.38 -2.03 -18.73
CA ASP A 260 0.43 -1.65 -17.70
C ASP A 260 -0.41 -2.88 -17.37
N LEU A 261 -0.31 -3.40 -16.14
CA LEU A 261 -1.05 -4.58 -15.70
C LEU A 261 -2.49 -4.27 -15.29
N GLU A 262 -2.87 -2.98 -15.21
CA GLU A 262 -4.22 -2.55 -14.78
C GLU A 262 -5.06 -1.89 -15.89
N ALA A 263 -4.56 -1.83 -17.13
CA ALA A 263 -5.30 -1.29 -18.27
C ALA A 263 -6.36 -2.29 -18.79
N SER A 264 -7.35 -2.59 -17.97
CA SER A 264 -8.60 -3.25 -18.38
C SER A 264 -9.80 -2.36 -18.09
N SER A 265 -9.81 -1.15 -18.66
CA SER A 265 -11.04 -0.42 -18.98
C SER A 265 -10.71 0.68 -19.99
N GLY A 266 -11.58 0.83 -20.99
CA GLY A 266 -11.22 1.37 -22.30
C GLY A 266 -10.72 2.80 -22.32
N LEU A 267 -9.57 3.00 -22.98
CA LEU A 267 -9.25 4.03 -24.00
C LEU A 267 -7.85 3.68 -24.52
N GLN A 268 -7.66 3.73 -25.84
CA GLN A 268 -6.54 3.19 -26.63
C GLN A 268 -5.23 2.94 -25.85
N ALA A 269 -4.96 1.66 -25.56
CA ALA A 269 -3.71 1.19 -25.01
C ALA A 269 -2.52 1.68 -25.88
N PRO A 270 -1.46 2.28 -25.29
CA PRO A 270 -0.24 2.53 -26.04
C PRO A 270 0.27 1.18 -26.56
N ARG A 271 0.55 1.11 -27.87
CA ARG A 271 1.04 -0.09 -28.58
C ARG A 271 2.02 -0.88 -27.69
N ALA A 272 1.61 -2.07 -27.26
CA ALA A 272 2.47 -3.01 -26.56
C ALA A 272 3.72 -3.26 -27.42
N ALA A 273 4.85 -2.69 -27.01
CA ALA A 273 6.12 -2.93 -27.65
C ALA A 273 6.49 -4.41 -27.43
N THR A 274 6.51 -5.18 -28.51
CA THR A 274 6.86 -6.60 -28.52
C THR A 274 8.25 -6.78 -27.92
N ARG A 275 8.35 -7.53 -26.80
CA ARG A 275 9.64 -7.97 -26.24
C ARG A 275 10.45 -8.64 -27.33
N SER A 276 11.76 -8.40 -27.37
CA SER A 276 12.64 -9.23 -28.18
C SER A 276 12.52 -10.69 -27.73
N VAL A 277 12.37 -11.58 -28.71
CA VAL A 277 12.17 -13.02 -28.51
C VAL A 277 13.27 -13.56 -27.59
N GLY A 278 12.90 -14.17 -26.47
CA GLY A 278 13.81 -14.82 -25.53
C GLY A 278 14.16 -14.05 -24.24
N HIS A 279 13.74 -12.80 -24.05
CA HIS A 279 14.04 -12.03 -22.83
C HIS A 279 13.10 -12.35 -21.65
N LYS A 280 13.64 -13.06 -20.65
CA LYS A 280 12.98 -13.38 -19.37
C LYS A 280 13.24 -12.30 -18.31
N TYR A 281 12.23 -11.98 -17.49
CA TYR A 281 12.42 -11.14 -16.30
C TYR A 281 13.32 -11.84 -15.29
N THR A 282 14.21 -11.07 -14.66
CA THR A 282 15.14 -11.58 -13.66
C THR A 282 14.61 -11.42 -12.25
N MET A 283 14.79 -12.44 -11.42
CA MET A 283 14.30 -12.48 -10.04
C MET A 283 15.42 -12.74 -9.05
N PHE A 284 15.32 -12.12 -7.87
CA PHE A 284 16.08 -12.45 -6.66
C PHE A 284 15.11 -13.04 -5.63
N ASP A 285 15.42 -14.23 -5.11
CA ASP A 285 14.63 -14.92 -4.09
C ASP A 285 15.34 -14.85 -2.73
N ALA A 286 14.84 -14.04 -1.80
CA ALA A 286 15.44 -13.89 -0.46
C ALA A 286 14.70 -14.75 0.56
N PHE A 287 15.47 -15.41 1.44
CA PHE A 287 14.95 -16.43 2.37
C PHE A 287 14.35 -17.62 1.58
N SER A 288 15.07 -18.05 0.55
CA SER A 288 14.52 -18.89 -0.51
C SER A 288 14.13 -20.29 -0.08
N SER A 289 14.59 -20.76 1.09
CA SER A 289 14.39 -22.12 1.60
C SER A 289 14.77 -23.15 0.52
N ALA A 290 13.98 -24.23 0.39
CA ALA A 290 14.13 -25.22 -0.68
C ALA A 290 13.70 -24.71 -2.08
N GLY A 291 13.17 -23.48 -2.18
CA GLY A 291 12.87 -22.79 -3.44
C GLY A 291 11.47 -22.98 -3.99
N GLY A 292 10.44 -23.05 -3.13
CA GLY A 292 9.04 -23.13 -3.58
C GLY A 292 8.63 -21.95 -4.47
N VAL A 293 8.95 -20.73 -4.04
CA VAL A 293 8.70 -19.50 -4.81
C VAL A 293 9.53 -19.49 -6.10
N SER A 294 10.83 -19.80 -6.00
CA SER A 294 11.70 -19.96 -7.16
C SER A 294 11.13 -20.92 -8.22
N ARG A 295 10.52 -22.05 -7.81
CA ARG A 295 9.89 -23.00 -8.73
C ARG A 295 8.67 -22.36 -9.41
N GLY A 296 7.78 -21.74 -8.65
CA GLY A 296 6.60 -21.06 -9.18
C GLY A 296 6.97 -19.97 -10.18
N ALA A 297 7.93 -19.11 -9.83
CA ALA A 297 8.41 -18.05 -10.70
C ALA A 297 9.10 -18.61 -11.97
N GLN A 298 9.89 -19.69 -11.87
CA GLN A 298 10.46 -20.33 -13.07
C GLN A 298 9.37 -20.88 -14.00
N SER A 299 8.33 -21.50 -13.43
CA SER A 299 7.16 -21.98 -14.18
C SER A 299 6.40 -20.84 -14.86
N ALA A 300 6.32 -19.66 -14.24
CA ALA A 300 5.77 -18.44 -14.82
C ALA A 300 6.70 -17.75 -15.84
N GLY A 301 7.86 -18.34 -16.14
CA GLY A 301 8.78 -17.86 -17.18
C GLY A 301 9.88 -16.89 -16.69
N PHE A 302 10.03 -16.68 -15.39
CA PHE A 302 11.10 -15.87 -14.83
C PHE A 302 12.46 -16.61 -14.87
N LYS A 303 13.54 -15.83 -14.90
CA LYS A 303 14.91 -16.32 -14.67
C LYS A 303 15.30 -15.98 -13.23
N ILE A 304 15.38 -17.01 -12.39
CA ILE A 304 15.91 -16.84 -11.03
C ILE A 304 17.41 -16.64 -11.14
N LYS A 305 17.88 -15.42 -10.86
CA LYS A 305 19.28 -15.03 -11.07
C LYS A 305 20.11 -15.29 -9.82
N TYR A 306 19.52 -14.97 -8.67
CA TYR A 306 20.15 -15.06 -7.37
C TYR A 306 19.14 -15.57 -6.35
N ALA A 307 19.64 -16.28 -5.36
CA ALA A 307 18.89 -16.63 -4.16
C ALA A 307 19.80 -16.55 -2.95
N VAL A 308 19.24 -16.29 -1.77
CA VAL A 308 20.00 -16.26 -0.52
C VAL A 308 19.22 -16.96 0.58
N ASP A 309 19.90 -17.85 1.30
CA ASP A 309 19.35 -18.55 2.44
C ASP A 309 20.43 -18.92 3.46
N ARG A 310 20.12 -18.78 4.76
CA ARG A 310 21.04 -19.03 5.86
C ARG A 310 21.11 -20.51 6.25
N SER A 311 20.08 -21.30 5.95
CA SER A 311 19.97 -22.68 6.44
C SER A 311 20.76 -23.68 5.57
N PRO A 312 21.78 -24.37 6.13
CA PRO A 312 22.50 -25.41 5.41
C PRO A 312 21.63 -26.54 4.88
N ASP A 313 20.53 -26.84 5.59
CA ASP A 313 19.64 -27.97 5.32
C ASP A 313 18.92 -27.87 3.97
N VAL A 314 18.74 -26.64 3.47
CA VAL A 314 18.03 -26.41 2.20
C VAL A 314 18.97 -26.21 1.01
N TRP A 315 20.26 -25.95 1.25
CA TRP A 315 21.18 -25.53 0.19
C TRP A 315 21.35 -26.56 -0.91
N GLU A 316 21.46 -27.84 -0.53
CA GLU A 316 21.65 -28.92 -1.50
C GLU A 316 20.39 -29.12 -2.35
N THR A 317 19.24 -29.15 -1.69
CA THR A 317 17.92 -29.25 -2.33
C THR A 317 17.70 -28.10 -3.31
N TYR A 318 17.98 -26.85 -2.89
CA TYR A 318 17.84 -25.69 -3.75
C TYR A 318 18.77 -25.78 -4.97
N ARG A 319 20.06 -26.05 -4.75
CA ARG A 319 21.06 -26.15 -5.83
C ARG A 319 20.71 -27.23 -6.85
N ARG A 320 20.22 -28.38 -6.40
CA ARG A 320 19.77 -29.47 -7.28
C ARG A 320 18.59 -29.07 -8.15
N ASN A 321 17.66 -28.29 -7.62
CA ASN A 321 16.46 -27.83 -8.31
C ASN A 321 16.70 -26.64 -9.25
N PHE A 322 17.68 -25.79 -8.91
CA PHE A 322 17.98 -24.53 -9.59
C PHE A 322 19.47 -24.40 -9.92
N PRO A 323 20.06 -25.30 -10.73
CA PRO A 323 21.50 -25.33 -10.99
C PRO A 323 22.02 -24.08 -11.73
N GLN A 324 21.13 -23.32 -12.37
CA GLN A 324 21.46 -22.06 -13.06
C GLN A 324 21.37 -20.83 -12.15
N THR A 325 20.84 -20.98 -10.94
CA THR A 325 20.71 -19.89 -9.95
C THR A 325 21.96 -19.82 -9.09
N ARG A 326 22.49 -18.62 -8.87
CA ARG A 326 23.55 -18.43 -7.88
C ARG A 326 22.94 -18.33 -6.49
N LEU A 327 23.06 -19.41 -5.71
CA LEU A 327 22.68 -19.45 -4.30
C LEU A 327 23.80 -18.89 -3.42
N TYR A 328 23.47 -17.90 -2.59
CA TYR A 328 24.31 -17.37 -1.52
C TYR A 328 23.95 -18.08 -0.22
N LYS A 329 24.91 -18.82 0.32
CA LYS A 329 24.78 -19.69 1.49
C LYS A 329 25.08 -18.93 2.78
N MET A 330 24.27 -17.91 3.07
CA MET A 330 24.50 -16.93 4.14
C MET A 330 23.21 -16.19 4.51
N GLY A 331 23.23 -15.43 5.60
CA GLY A 331 22.15 -14.50 5.96
C GLY A 331 22.05 -13.32 4.98
N VAL A 332 20.89 -12.67 4.94
CA VAL A 332 20.66 -11.48 4.09
C VAL A 332 21.56 -10.31 4.51
N ASP A 333 21.76 -10.13 5.81
CA ASP A 333 22.66 -9.16 6.42
C ASP A 333 24.11 -9.37 5.98
N GLU A 334 24.61 -10.61 6.06
CA GLU A 334 25.94 -10.97 5.59
C GLU A 334 26.05 -10.79 4.06
N PHE A 335 25.01 -11.19 3.31
CA PHE A 335 24.96 -11.00 1.88
C PHE A 335 25.09 -9.53 1.50
N ILE A 336 24.36 -8.62 2.15
CA ILE A 336 24.42 -7.19 1.88
C ILE A 336 25.85 -6.67 2.08
N ASN A 337 26.49 -7.04 3.20
CA ASN A 337 27.84 -6.61 3.58
C ASN A 337 28.92 -7.16 2.65
N THR A 338 28.92 -8.47 2.39
CA THR A 338 29.94 -9.14 1.57
C THR A 338 29.86 -8.75 0.10
N THR A 339 28.67 -8.39 -0.39
CA THR A 339 28.47 -7.99 -1.78
C THR A 339 28.36 -6.48 -1.96
N GLN A 340 28.66 -5.66 -0.96
CA GLN A 340 28.42 -4.19 -0.97
C GLN A 340 28.90 -3.48 -2.25
N ASN A 341 30.04 -3.90 -2.80
CA ASN A 341 30.66 -3.33 -4.01
C ASN A 341 30.13 -3.93 -5.33
N GLN A 342 29.16 -4.86 -5.28
CA GLN A 342 28.59 -5.51 -6.45
C GLN A 342 27.23 -4.92 -6.82
N GLN A 343 27.11 -4.45 -8.05
CA GLN A 343 25.82 -4.01 -8.60
C GLN A 343 24.99 -5.22 -9.05
N MET A 344 24.00 -5.59 -8.26
CA MET A 344 23.17 -6.77 -8.48
C MET A 344 21.74 -6.40 -8.87
N ARG A 345 21.56 -5.85 -10.08
CA ARG A 345 20.22 -5.51 -10.56
C ARG A 345 19.41 -6.76 -10.93
N VAL A 346 18.15 -6.74 -10.51
CA VAL A 346 17.07 -7.66 -10.92
C VAL A 346 15.80 -6.87 -11.24
N ASP A 347 14.83 -7.51 -11.87
CA ASP A 347 13.52 -6.90 -12.16
C ASP A 347 12.55 -7.10 -11.00
N VAL A 348 12.60 -8.29 -10.37
CA VAL A 348 11.73 -8.69 -9.26
C VAL A 348 12.56 -9.13 -8.06
N VAL A 349 12.13 -8.74 -6.86
CA VAL A 349 12.62 -9.29 -5.60
C VAL A 349 11.45 -9.91 -4.85
N HIS A 350 11.61 -11.17 -4.42
CA HIS A 350 10.72 -11.78 -3.45
C HIS A 350 11.41 -11.89 -2.10
N LEU A 351 10.64 -11.62 -1.04
CA LEU A 351 11.07 -11.63 0.35
C LEU A 351 10.14 -12.57 1.13
N SER A 352 10.68 -13.66 1.68
CA SER A 352 9.95 -14.56 2.59
C SER A 352 10.60 -14.60 3.98
N PRO A 353 10.74 -13.46 4.70
CA PRO A 353 11.42 -13.47 5.98
C PRO A 353 10.71 -14.38 6.99
N PRO A 354 11.42 -14.94 7.99
CA PRO A 354 10.84 -15.88 8.95
C PRO A 354 9.55 -15.35 9.59
N CYS A 355 8.45 -16.09 9.41
CA CYS A 355 7.11 -15.71 9.87
C CYS A 355 6.75 -16.27 11.25
N GLN A 356 7.65 -17.04 11.88
CA GLN A 356 7.38 -17.85 13.07
C GLN A 356 6.80 -17.02 14.23
N TYR A 357 7.37 -15.83 14.46
CA TYR A 357 6.90 -14.90 15.49
C TYR A 357 5.47 -14.39 15.21
N PHE A 358 5.13 -14.16 13.94
CA PHE A 358 3.82 -13.65 13.54
C PHE A 358 2.75 -14.73 13.43
N SER A 359 3.14 -16.01 13.48
CA SER A 359 2.20 -17.13 13.39
C SER A 359 1.23 -17.14 14.58
N PRO A 360 -0.07 -17.43 14.37
CA PRO A 360 -1.02 -17.64 15.46
C PRO A 360 -0.60 -18.77 16.43
N ALA A 361 0.16 -19.75 15.95
CA ALA A 361 0.70 -20.84 16.77
C ALA A 361 1.81 -20.39 17.73
N HIS A 362 2.33 -19.16 17.59
CA HIS A 362 3.29 -18.58 18.51
C HIS A 362 2.57 -17.96 19.72
N THR A 363 2.61 -18.71 20.83
CA THR A 363 1.95 -18.39 22.11
C THR A 363 2.91 -18.04 23.24
N ARG A 364 4.22 -18.23 23.04
CA ARG A 364 5.27 -17.99 24.05
C ARG A 364 6.51 -17.43 23.38
N ASP A 365 7.13 -16.44 24.03
CA ASP A 365 8.37 -15.84 23.55
C ASP A 365 9.48 -16.89 23.34
N SER A 366 10.25 -16.69 22.29
CA SER A 366 11.39 -17.52 21.88
C SER A 366 12.66 -16.67 21.77
N ALA A 367 13.81 -17.30 22.02
CA ALA A 367 15.11 -16.65 21.89
C ALA A 367 15.41 -16.13 20.47
N ASN A 368 14.67 -16.61 19.45
CA ASN A 368 14.85 -16.22 18.05
C ASN A 368 13.92 -15.10 17.58
N ASP A 369 13.01 -14.62 18.43
CA ASP A 369 11.99 -13.64 18.01
C ASP A 369 12.60 -12.32 17.55
N GLY A 370 13.62 -11.83 18.27
CA GLY A 370 14.37 -10.64 17.87
C GLY A 370 14.99 -10.79 16.47
N GLN A 371 15.60 -11.94 16.18
CA GLN A 371 16.21 -12.21 14.86
C GLN A 371 15.15 -12.32 13.74
N ASN A 372 13.98 -12.89 14.03
CA ASN A 372 12.89 -13.01 13.06
C ASN A 372 12.31 -11.63 12.71
N ILE A 373 12.14 -10.77 13.72
CA ILE A 373 11.73 -9.38 13.56
C ILE A 373 12.79 -8.60 12.76
N ASP A 374 14.08 -8.72 13.13
CA ASP A 374 15.19 -8.02 12.48
C ASP A 374 15.33 -8.44 11.01
N ALA A 375 15.15 -9.72 10.68
CA ALA A 375 15.17 -10.22 9.31
C ALA A 375 14.08 -9.57 8.44
N THR A 376 12.92 -9.29 9.02
CA THR A 376 11.82 -8.60 8.35
C THR A 376 12.21 -7.16 8.00
N PHE A 377 12.84 -6.43 8.92
CA PHE A 377 13.26 -5.03 8.71
C PHE A 377 14.56 -4.87 7.91
N GLY A 378 15.42 -5.89 7.89
CA GLY A 378 16.65 -5.92 7.08
C GLY A 378 16.41 -5.89 5.56
N CYS A 379 15.18 -6.17 5.12
CA CYS A 379 14.79 -6.22 3.71
C CYS A 379 14.95 -4.87 2.98
N ASN A 380 14.83 -3.74 3.68
CA ASN A 380 14.93 -2.41 3.08
C ASN A 380 16.33 -2.17 2.45
N ALA A 381 17.39 -2.56 3.16
CA ALA A 381 18.77 -2.46 2.64
C ALA A 381 18.98 -3.34 1.40
N LEU A 382 18.39 -4.54 1.39
CA LEU A 382 18.41 -5.43 0.21
C LEU A 382 17.68 -4.78 -0.98
N ILE A 383 16.50 -4.21 -0.77
CA ILE A 383 15.73 -3.51 -1.81
C ILE A 383 16.54 -2.34 -2.39
N LYS A 384 17.15 -1.50 -1.54
CA LYS A 384 17.99 -0.36 -1.97
C LYS A 384 19.20 -0.79 -2.78
N LYS A 385 19.77 -1.95 -2.47
CA LYS A 385 20.89 -2.55 -3.22
C LYS A 385 20.45 -3.06 -4.58
N LEU A 386 19.37 -3.85 -4.62
CA LEU A 386 18.90 -4.55 -5.83
C LEU A 386 18.12 -3.64 -6.79
N ARG A 387 17.47 -2.60 -6.24
CA ARG A 387 16.59 -1.63 -6.92
C ARG A 387 15.61 -2.27 -7.89
N PRO A 388 14.79 -3.24 -7.46
CA PRO A 388 13.86 -3.93 -8.35
C PRO A 388 12.75 -3.01 -8.86
N ARG A 389 12.02 -3.47 -9.87
CA ARG A 389 10.78 -2.84 -10.35
C ARG A 389 9.57 -3.33 -9.58
N LEU A 390 9.58 -4.60 -9.18
CA LEU A 390 8.53 -5.24 -8.40
C LEU A 390 9.14 -5.88 -7.15
N ILE A 391 8.48 -5.68 -6.02
CA ILE A 391 8.81 -6.30 -4.74
C ILE A 391 7.57 -7.07 -4.30
N THR A 392 7.75 -8.30 -3.90
CA THR A 392 6.71 -9.12 -3.28
C THR A 392 7.21 -9.59 -1.93
N VAL A 393 6.35 -9.50 -0.91
CA VAL A 393 6.65 -9.98 0.44
C VAL A 393 5.60 -11.02 0.82
N GLU A 394 6.06 -12.16 1.33
CA GLU A 394 5.20 -13.19 1.89
C GLU A 394 5.31 -13.19 3.41
N GLN A 395 4.17 -13.31 4.08
CA GLN A 395 4.02 -13.40 5.53
C GLN A 395 2.75 -14.18 5.90
N THR A 396 2.72 -14.71 7.11
CA THR A 396 1.51 -15.32 7.68
C THR A 396 0.44 -14.29 8.00
N PHE A 397 -0.84 -14.66 7.88
CA PHE A 397 -1.96 -13.78 8.21
C PHE A 397 -1.90 -13.20 9.63
N GLY A 398 -1.27 -13.89 10.59
CA GLY A 398 -1.11 -13.38 11.95
C GLY A 398 -0.34 -12.05 12.07
N ILE A 399 0.30 -11.56 10.99
CA ILE A 399 0.87 -10.21 10.92
C ILE A 399 -0.22 -9.10 10.92
N THR A 400 -1.46 -9.44 10.54
CA THR A 400 -2.60 -8.50 10.53
C THR A 400 -3.28 -8.37 11.90
N HIS A 401 -3.00 -9.28 12.84
CA HIS A 401 -3.60 -9.26 14.18
C HIS A 401 -3.21 -7.98 14.94
N GLU A 402 -4.09 -7.51 15.82
CA GLU A 402 -3.92 -6.27 16.59
C GLU A 402 -2.57 -6.18 17.33
N ARG A 403 -2.06 -7.31 17.86
CA ARG A 403 -0.75 -7.39 18.52
C ARG A 403 0.45 -7.17 17.57
N HIS A 404 0.29 -7.41 16.27
CA HIS A 404 1.37 -7.38 15.28
C HIS A 404 1.21 -6.27 14.24
N LYS A 405 0.06 -5.60 14.15
CA LYS A 405 -0.23 -4.61 13.10
C LYS A 405 0.83 -3.51 12.94
N ASN A 406 1.49 -3.15 14.04
CA ASN A 406 2.57 -2.15 14.01
C ASN A 406 3.76 -2.62 13.16
N TYR A 407 4.09 -3.91 13.15
CA TYR A 407 5.14 -4.47 12.29
C TYR A 407 4.76 -4.38 10.82
N LEU A 408 3.51 -4.70 10.47
CA LEU A 408 2.99 -4.53 9.11
C LEU A 408 3.05 -3.06 8.68
N HIS A 409 2.62 -2.14 9.55
CA HIS A 409 2.64 -0.70 9.25
C HIS A 409 4.06 -0.18 9.04
N LEU A 410 5.03 -0.65 9.83
CA LEU A 410 6.43 -0.30 9.66
C LEU A 410 7.00 -0.87 8.35
N LEU A 411 6.68 -2.12 8.00
CA LEU A 411 7.07 -2.71 6.72
C LEU A 411 6.51 -1.91 5.53
N ILE A 412 5.22 -1.55 5.57
CA ILE A 412 4.60 -0.69 4.54
C ILE A 412 5.31 0.66 4.49
N ASN A 413 5.62 1.25 5.65
CA ASN A 413 6.34 2.51 5.72
C ASN A 413 7.70 2.41 5.02
N ASP A 414 8.52 1.43 5.40
CA ASP A 414 9.83 1.15 4.78
C ASP A 414 9.72 1.03 3.26
N LEU A 415 8.72 0.29 2.77
CA LEU A 415 8.47 0.14 1.33
C LEU A 415 8.08 1.47 0.67
N THR A 416 7.24 2.28 1.32
CA THR A 416 6.86 3.62 0.80
C THR A 416 8.01 4.64 0.86
N GLU A 417 9.03 4.38 1.67
CA GLU A 417 10.30 5.11 1.71
C GLU A 417 11.27 4.66 0.62
N THR A 418 11.33 3.35 0.31
CA THR A 418 12.16 2.82 -0.78
C THR A 418 11.72 3.42 -2.13
N GLY A 419 12.48 4.41 -2.60
CA GLY A 419 12.10 5.29 -3.70
C GLY A 419 12.48 6.75 -3.48
N ARG A 420 13.00 7.09 -2.28
CA ARG A 420 13.47 8.44 -1.91
C ARG A 420 14.97 8.62 -1.73
N ASP A 421 15.73 7.54 -1.58
CA ASP A 421 17.10 7.68 -1.09
C ASP A 421 18.13 7.81 -2.22
N SER A 422 18.47 9.06 -2.51
CA SER A 422 19.81 9.45 -2.94
C SER A 422 20.59 10.01 -1.77
#